data_AF-A0A2T1HW72-F1
#
_entry.id   AF-A0A2T1HW72-F1
#
_cell.length_a   1.000
_cell.length_b   1.000
_cell.length_c   1.000
_cell.angle_alpha   90.00
_cell.angle_beta   90.00
_cell.angle_gamma   90.00
#
_symmetry.space_group_name_H-M   'P 1'
#
loop_
_entity.id
_entity.type
_entity.pdbx_description
1 polymer ?
#
loop_
_entity_poly.entity_id
_entity_poly.type
_entity_poly.pdbx_seq_one_letter_code
_entity_poly.pdbx_strand_id
1 'polypeptide(L)'
;MKDVVKALSDLIDGLRSNLMNSSEEYRLLVALEKTMAELRTEKPKSGERQTVQIPSALQAKIATHAAPSKSLRTSVYEILSESDQPLPIGEILHRLTEKGVVLNSRNPRAALSSNLSQDERFENGFVDGRPMWRLKEEAPQDAEPAAPVRSRPEKAKTR
;
A
#
# COMPACT_ATOMS: atom_id res chain seq x y z
N MET A 1 -1.26 46.49 -3.72
CA MET A 1 -1.08 45.04 -3.39
C MET A 1 -0.97 44.18 -4.65
N LYS A 2 -1.83 44.38 -5.67
CA LYS A 2 -1.72 43.68 -6.96
C LYS A 2 -0.38 43.94 -7.69
N ASP A 3 0.15 45.15 -7.59
CA ASP A 3 1.42 45.53 -8.25
C ASP A 3 2.65 44.86 -7.60
N VAL A 4 2.59 44.61 -6.30
CA VAL A 4 3.65 43.91 -5.55
C VAL A 4 3.66 42.42 -5.92
N VAL A 5 2.49 41.80 -6.05
CA VAL A 5 2.37 40.41 -6.50
C VAL A 5 2.89 40.26 -7.93
N LYS A 6 2.60 41.23 -8.80
CA LYS A 6 3.10 41.24 -10.18
C LYS A 6 4.62 41.38 -10.24
N ALA A 7 5.20 42.34 -9.52
CA ALA A 7 6.65 42.56 -9.48
C ALA A 7 7.42 41.34 -8.93
N LEU A 8 6.85 40.65 -7.92
CA LEU A 8 7.43 39.42 -7.40
C LEU A 8 7.35 38.27 -8.41
N SER A 9 6.25 38.16 -9.17
CA SER A 9 6.12 37.16 -10.25
C SER A 9 7.16 37.40 -11.34
N ASP A 10 7.31 38.63 -11.81
CA ASP A 10 8.26 39.00 -12.87
C ASP A 10 9.71 38.72 -12.44
N LEU A 11 10.04 38.96 -11.16
CA LEU A 11 11.36 38.65 -10.60
C LEU A 11 11.61 37.14 -10.52
N ILE A 12 10.61 36.37 -10.08
CA ILE A 12 10.70 34.90 -10.02
C ILE A 12 10.89 34.32 -11.42
N ASP A 13 10.15 34.81 -12.41
CA ASP A 13 10.26 34.34 -13.80
C ASP A 13 11.62 34.69 -14.43
N GLY A 14 12.15 35.87 -14.12
CA GLY A 14 13.51 36.27 -14.50
C GLY A 14 14.60 35.37 -13.89
N LEU A 15 14.49 35.06 -12.59
CA LEU A 15 15.42 34.16 -11.89
C LEU A 15 15.34 32.73 -12.43
N ARG A 16 14.14 32.21 -12.68
CA ARG A 16 13.93 30.88 -13.27
C ARG A 16 14.53 30.77 -14.66
N SER A 17 14.34 31.78 -15.50
CA SER A 17 14.90 31.82 -16.85
C SER A 17 16.43 31.85 -16.84
N ASN A 18 17.02 32.61 -15.91
CA ASN A 18 18.48 32.65 -15.73
C ASN A 18 19.03 31.30 -15.24
N LEU A 19 18.39 30.69 -14.25
CA LEU A 19 18.79 29.38 -13.71
C LEU A 19 18.64 28.25 -14.74
N MET A 20 17.62 28.28 -15.60
CA MET A 20 17.49 27.33 -16.71
C MET A 20 18.63 27.41 -17.72
N ASN A 21 19.18 28.61 -17.95
CA ASN A 21 20.24 28.80 -18.93
C ASN A 21 21.64 28.58 -18.34
N SER A 22 21.82 28.77 -17.03
CA SER A 22 23.12 28.70 -16.35
C SER A 22 23.40 27.37 -15.64
N SER A 23 22.36 26.64 -15.20
CA SER A 23 22.52 25.38 -14.46
C SER A 23 21.84 24.21 -15.20
N GLU A 24 22.62 23.18 -15.49
CA GLU A 24 22.12 21.91 -16.05
C GLU A 24 21.30 21.11 -15.03
N GLU A 25 21.72 21.15 -13.76
CA GLU A 25 21.04 20.49 -12.64
C GLU A 25 19.63 21.05 -12.43
N TYR A 26 19.45 22.36 -12.59
CA TYR A 26 18.15 23.01 -12.51
C TYR A 26 17.20 22.56 -13.63
N ARG A 27 17.73 22.38 -14.86
CA ARG A 27 16.94 21.86 -15.99
C ARG A 27 16.49 20.42 -15.74
N LEU A 28 17.36 19.58 -15.19
CA LEU A 28 17.03 18.20 -14.82
C LEU A 28 15.94 18.14 -13.73
N LEU A 29 16.05 18.99 -12.70
CA LEU A 29 15.05 19.07 -11.65
C LEU A 29 13.68 19.47 -12.19
N VAL A 30 13.61 20.52 -13.03
CA VAL A 30 12.34 20.96 -13.63
C VAL A 30 11.75 19.89 -14.55
N ALA A 31 12.57 19.15 -15.30
CA ALA A 31 12.11 18.03 -16.11
C ALA A 31 11.51 16.91 -15.24
N LEU A 32 12.17 16.55 -14.12
CA LEU A 32 11.66 15.56 -13.18
C LEU A 32 10.35 16.01 -12.52
N GLU A 33 10.25 17.28 -12.11
CA GLU A 33 9.02 17.84 -11.55
C GLU A 33 7.86 17.79 -12.55
N LYS A 34 8.12 18.13 -13.82
CA LYS A 34 7.13 18.03 -14.90
C LYS A 34 6.67 16.58 -15.11
N THR A 35 7.61 15.64 -15.15
CA THR A 35 7.30 14.21 -15.31
C THR A 35 6.48 13.68 -14.12
N MET A 36 6.81 14.10 -12.89
CA MET A 36 6.01 13.76 -11.71
C MET A 36 4.62 14.41 -11.73
N ALA A 37 4.49 15.63 -12.25
CA ALA A 37 3.21 16.30 -12.39
C ALA A 37 2.32 15.60 -13.44
N GLU A 38 2.89 15.15 -14.57
CA GLU A 38 2.21 14.33 -15.57
C GLU A 38 1.71 13.02 -14.96
N LEU A 39 2.57 12.27 -14.26
CA LEU A 39 2.17 11.04 -13.56
C LEU A 39 1.11 11.25 -12.47
N ARG A 40 1.08 12.43 -11.83
CA ARG A 40 0.05 12.80 -10.84
C ARG A 40 -1.24 13.27 -11.50
N THR A 41 -1.18 13.85 -12.69
CA THR A 41 -2.34 14.37 -13.44
C THR A 41 -2.94 13.34 -14.40
N GLU A 42 -2.23 12.23 -14.67
CA GLU A 42 -2.80 10.98 -15.20
C GLU A 42 -3.72 10.30 -14.18
N LYS A 43 -4.79 11.01 -13.80
CA LYS A 43 -6.06 10.35 -13.54
C LYS A 43 -6.52 9.74 -14.88
N PRO A 44 -7.03 8.50 -14.90
CA PRO A 44 -7.51 7.88 -16.13
C PRO A 44 -8.62 8.74 -16.73
N LYS A 45 -8.32 9.46 -17.81
CA LYS A 45 -9.33 10.06 -18.68
C LYS A 45 -10.07 8.91 -19.34
N SER A 46 -11.19 8.53 -18.75
CA SER A 46 -12.25 7.86 -19.47
C SER A 46 -12.65 8.72 -20.66
N GLY A 47 -12.52 8.16 -21.86
CA GLY A 47 -13.29 8.61 -23.03
C GLY A 47 -12.53 9.44 -24.05
N GLU A 48 -11.63 8.81 -24.79
CA GLU A 48 -11.61 9.04 -26.24
C GLU A 48 -11.40 7.70 -26.95
N ARG A 49 -12.47 7.23 -27.58
CA ARG A 49 -12.50 6.03 -28.42
C ARG A 49 -11.58 6.27 -29.62
N GLN A 50 -10.35 5.82 -29.57
CA GLN A 50 -9.71 5.31 -30.78
C GLN A 50 -10.06 3.83 -30.88
N THR A 51 -11.10 3.55 -31.67
CA THR A 51 -11.39 2.24 -32.24
C THR A 51 -10.23 1.82 -33.13
N VAL A 52 -9.14 1.36 -32.51
CA VAL A 52 -8.21 0.45 -33.17
C VAL A 52 -8.88 -0.92 -33.08
N GLN A 53 -9.46 -1.37 -34.19
CA GLN A 53 -9.94 -2.74 -34.34
C GLN A 53 -8.75 -3.68 -34.15
N ILE A 54 -8.54 -4.13 -32.92
CA ILE A 54 -7.62 -5.23 -32.62
C ILE A 54 -8.35 -6.51 -33.08
N PRO A 55 -7.78 -7.30 -33.99
CA PRO A 55 -8.39 -8.53 -34.48
C PRO A 55 -8.76 -9.46 -33.32
N SER A 56 -10.01 -9.93 -33.34
CA SER A 56 -10.69 -10.77 -32.33
C SER A 56 -10.08 -12.17 -32.11
N ALA A 57 -8.81 -12.38 -32.46
CA ALA A 57 -8.12 -13.66 -32.37
C ALA A 57 -7.11 -13.75 -31.20
N LEU A 58 -6.83 -12.64 -30.49
CA LEU A 58 -5.82 -12.61 -29.42
C LEU A 58 -6.37 -12.54 -27.99
N GLN A 59 -7.67 -12.28 -27.78
CA GLN A 59 -8.27 -12.29 -26.43
C GLN A 59 -8.39 -13.70 -25.82
N ALA A 60 -8.19 -14.76 -26.60
CA ALA A 60 -8.27 -16.14 -26.13
C ALA A 60 -6.94 -16.72 -25.58
N LYS A 61 -5.85 -15.94 -25.50
CA LYS A 61 -4.51 -16.44 -25.11
C LYS A 61 -3.85 -15.79 -23.89
N ILE A 62 -4.60 -15.06 -23.06
CA ILE A 62 -4.13 -14.60 -21.73
C ILE A 62 -4.94 -15.26 -20.61
N ALA A 63 -5.33 -16.52 -20.83
CA ALA A 63 -5.98 -17.37 -19.85
C ALA A 63 -5.19 -18.67 -19.71
N THR A 64 -3.88 -18.59 -19.44
CA THR A 64 -3.10 -19.82 -19.21
C THR A 64 -1.78 -19.59 -18.45
N HIS A 65 -1.76 -18.75 -17.43
CA HIS A 65 -0.83 -18.92 -16.30
C HIS A 65 -1.49 -18.41 -15.02
N ALA A 66 -2.62 -19.03 -14.66
CA ALA A 66 -3.09 -18.97 -13.29
C ALA A 66 -2.11 -19.79 -12.43
N ALA A 67 -1.02 -19.14 -12.02
CA ALA A 67 -0.36 -19.53 -10.77
C ALA A 67 -1.44 -19.65 -9.69
N PRO A 68 -1.33 -20.59 -8.73
CA PRO A 68 -2.33 -20.76 -7.69
C PRO A 68 -2.63 -19.39 -7.11
N SER A 69 -3.86 -18.90 -7.30
CA SER A 69 -4.26 -17.55 -6.90
C SER A 69 -4.16 -17.50 -5.39
N LYS A 70 -2.99 -17.08 -4.89
CA LYS A 70 -2.78 -16.82 -3.47
C LYS A 70 -3.91 -15.89 -3.06
N SER A 71 -4.68 -16.32 -2.06
CA SER A 71 -5.81 -15.54 -1.55
C SER A 71 -5.32 -14.13 -1.20
N LEU A 72 -6.12 -13.10 -1.52
CA LEU A 72 -5.84 -11.70 -1.17
C LEU A 72 -5.32 -11.58 0.27
N ARG A 73 -5.92 -12.34 1.19
CA ARG A 73 -5.57 -12.35 2.62
C ARG A 73 -4.17 -12.89 2.88
N THR A 74 -3.77 -13.95 2.19
CA THR A 74 -2.41 -14.51 2.26
C THR A 74 -1.39 -13.50 1.75
N SER A 75 -1.67 -12.82 0.64
CA SER A 75 -0.78 -11.81 0.09
C SER A 75 -0.63 -10.59 1.00
N VAL A 76 -1.72 -10.15 1.66
CA VAL A 76 -1.64 -9.07 2.66
C VAL A 76 -0.87 -9.51 3.90
N TYR A 77 -1.08 -10.73 4.37
CA TYR A 77 -0.32 -11.28 5.48
C TYR A 77 1.18 -11.29 5.17
N GLU A 78 1.59 -11.78 3.99
CA GLU A 78 2.99 -11.76 3.56
C GLU A 78 3.57 -10.32 3.55
N ILE A 79 2.83 -9.35 3.01
CA ILE A 79 3.26 -7.94 2.96
C ILE A 79 3.47 -7.36 4.35
N LEU A 80 2.55 -7.64 5.28
CA LEU A 80 2.63 -7.14 6.66
C LEU A 80 3.63 -7.93 7.51
N SER A 81 3.88 -9.21 7.22
CA SER A 81 4.92 -10.00 7.90
C SER A 81 6.33 -9.65 7.44
N GLU A 82 6.49 -9.24 6.18
CA GLU A 82 7.75 -8.72 5.63
C GLU A 82 8.09 -7.32 6.17
N SER A 83 7.12 -6.63 6.77
CA SER A 83 7.27 -5.25 7.21
C SER A 83 7.28 -5.16 8.74
N ASP A 84 8.41 -4.76 9.32
CA ASP A 84 8.52 -4.55 10.78
C ASP A 84 7.66 -3.39 11.31
N GLN A 85 7.09 -2.58 10.41
CA GLN A 85 6.28 -1.41 10.78
C GLN A 85 4.85 -1.52 10.26
N PRO A 86 3.88 -0.91 10.98
CA PRO A 86 2.52 -0.74 10.47
C PRO A 86 2.56 -0.05 9.11
N LEU A 87 1.69 -0.45 8.18
CA LEU A 87 1.63 0.11 6.83
C LEU A 87 0.31 0.83 6.57
N PRO A 88 0.34 1.97 5.85
CA PRO A 88 -0.89 2.63 5.44
C PRO A 88 -1.55 1.83 4.31
N ILE A 89 -2.88 1.92 4.22
CA ILE A 89 -3.64 1.12 3.24
C ILE A 89 -3.25 1.36 1.78
N GLY A 90 -2.76 2.57 1.46
CA GLY A 90 -2.27 2.90 0.12
C GLY A 90 -1.01 2.12 -0.25
N GLU A 91 -0.13 1.88 0.71
CA GLU A 91 1.11 1.14 0.53
C GLU A 91 0.84 -0.35 0.35
N ILE A 92 -0.08 -0.90 1.15
CA ILE A 92 -0.51 -2.31 1.03
C ILE A 92 -1.10 -2.56 -0.36
N LEU A 93 -1.94 -1.65 -0.88
CA LEU A 93 -2.47 -1.76 -2.24
C LEU A 93 -1.39 -1.70 -3.32
N HIS A 94 -0.41 -0.82 -3.14
CA HIS A 94 0.69 -0.68 -4.09
C HIS A 94 1.47 -2.00 -4.21
N ARG A 95 1.90 -2.56 -3.06
CA ARG A 95 2.62 -3.84 -3.00
C ARG A 95 1.81 -5.03 -3.49
N LEU A 96 0.49 -5.05 -3.24
CA LEU A 96 -0.40 -6.06 -3.80
C LEU A 96 -0.42 -6.01 -5.33
N THR A 97 -0.46 -4.81 -5.89
CA THR A 97 -0.46 -4.60 -7.35
C THR A 97 0.87 -5.04 -7.97
N GLU A 98 2.00 -4.76 -7.31
CA GLU A 98 3.34 -5.25 -7.72
C GLU A 98 3.42 -6.78 -7.70
N LYS A 99 2.79 -7.43 -6.72
CA LYS A 99 2.64 -8.89 -6.63
C LYS A 99 1.59 -9.46 -7.62
N GLY A 100 1.04 -8.63 -8.52
CA GLY A 100 0.06 -9.04 -9.54
C GLY A 100 -1.36 -9.26 -9.01
N VAL A 101 -1.65 -8.86 -7.77
CA VAL A 101 -2.97 -9.00 -7.15
C VAL A 101 -3.77 -7.72 -7.38
N VAL A 102 -4.77 -7.79 -8.24
CA VAL A 102 -5.61 -6.64 -8.60
C VAL A 102 -7.00 -6.76 -7.97
N LEU A 103 -7.43 -5.70 -7.28
CA LEU A 103 -8.77 -5.59 -6.70
C LEU A 103 -9.74 -4.96 -7.70
N ASN A 104 -10.63 -5.78 -8.29
CA ASN A 104 -11.66 -5.34 -9.23
C ASN A 104 -12.86 -4.67 -8.52
N SER A 105 -12.64 -3.55 -7.84
CA SER A 105 -13.70 -2.79 -7.16
C SER A 105 -13.68 -1.32 -7.54
N ARG A 106 -14.84 -0.67 -7.49
CA ARG A 106 -14.98 0.78 -7.76
C ARG A 106 -14.14 1.65 -6.81
N ASN A 107 -13.88 1.16 -5.60
CA ASN A 107 -13.03 1.82 -4.62
C ASN A 107 -12.12 0.78 -3.92
N PRO A 108 -10.92 0.50 -4.46
CA PRO A 108 -10.04 -0.57 -3.95
C PRO A 108 -9.55 -0.31 -2.53
N ARG A 109 -9.40 0.96 -2.11
CA ARG A 109 -9.03 1.33 -0.74
C ARG A 109 -10.09 0.93 0.26
N ALA A 110 -11.35 1.30 0.00
CA ALA A 110 -12.45 0.95 0.89
C ALA A 110 -12.70 -0.57 0.91
N ALA A 111 -12.61 -1.23 -0.25
CA ALA A 111 -12.77 -2.68 -0.36
C ALA A 111 -11.68 -3.43 0.42
N LEU A 112 -10.41 -3.02 0.29
CA LEU A 112 -9.33 -3.61 1.07
C LEU A 112 -9.54 -3.35 2.56
N SER A 113 -9.87 -2.12 2.96
CA SER A 113 -10.07 -1.77 4.37
C SER A 113 -11.17 -2.62 5.01
N SER A 114 -12.27 -2.82 4.29
CA SER A 114 -13.38 -3.67 4.73
C SER A 114 -12.94 -5.12 4.88
N ASN A 115 -12.21 -5.66 3.89
CA ASN A 115 -11.68 -7.02 3.96
C ASN A 115 -10.72 -7.23 5.14
N LEU A 116 -9.84 -6.27 5.41
CA LEU A 116 -8.90 -6.35 6.54
C LEU A 116 -9.62 -6.23 7.88
N SER A 117 -10.64 -5.38 7.99
CA SER A 117 -11.42 -5.25 9.23
C SER A 117 -12.23 -6.51 9.60
N GLN A 118 -12.48 -7.39 8.63
CA GLN A 118 -13.21 -8.65 8.83
C GLN A 118 -12.31 -9.83 9.22
N ASP A 119 -10.98 -9.70 9.11
CA ASP A 119 -10.05 -10.77 9.44
C ASP A 119 -9.36 -10.46 10.78
N GLU A 120 -9.52 -11.36 11.73
CA GLU A 120 -9.09 -11.20 13.13
C GLU A 120 -7.56 -11.09 13.28
N ARG A 121 -6.81 -11.46 12.24
CA ARG A 121 -5.33 -11.39 12.20
C ARG A 121 -4.79 -10.00 11.94
N PHE A 122 -5.61 -9.08 11.44
CA PHE A 122 -5.19 -7.71 11.17
C PHE A 122 -5.82 -6.77 12.17
N GLU A 123 -5.06 -5.74 12.54
CA GLU A 123 -5.58 -4.65 13.34
C GLU A 123 -5.22 -3.30 12.74
N ASN A 124 -6.14 -2.36 12.93
CA ASN A 124 -5.98 -0.98 12.51
C ASN A 124 -5.57 -0.14 13.72
N GLY A 125 -4.36 0.41 13.66
CA GLY A 125 -3.82 1.34 14.65
C GLY A 125 -3.67 2.75 14.06
N PHE A 126 -3.35 3.71 14.92
CA PHE A 126 -3.03 5.07 14.51
C PHE A 126 -1.57 5.38 14.84
N VAL A 127 -0.80 5.78 13.82
CA VAL A 127 0.56 6.30 13.99
C VAL A 127 0.57 7.70 13.38
N ASP A 128 0.99 8.71 14.16
CA ASP A 128 1.02 10.12 13.74
C ASP A 128 -0.31 10.63 13.15
N GLY A 129 -1.44 10.19 13.71
CA GLY A 129 -2.78 10.58 13.27
C GLY A 129 -3.23 9.96 11.95
N ARG A 130 -2.48 8.99 11.41
CA ARG A 130 -2.83 8.26 10.18
C ARG A 130 -3.24 6.81 10.50
N PRO A 131 -4.26 6.27 9.82
CA PRO A 131 -4.65 4.87 10.00
C PRO A 131 -3.62 3.94 9.35
N MET A 132 -3.09 3.01 10.14
CA MET A 132 -2.06 2.06 9.75
C MET A 132 -2.51 0.66 10.12
N TRP A 133 -2.23 -0.30 9.24
CA TRP A 133 -2.55 -1.70 9.45
C TRP A 133 -1.31 -2.47 9.88
N ARG A 134 -1.47 -3.36 10.85
CA ARG A 134 -0.42 -4.29 11.28
C ARG A 134 -1.01 -5.68 11.54
N LEU A 135 -0.13 -6.67 11.64
CA LEU A 135 -0.51 -7.98 12.15
C LEU A 135 -0.80 -7.85 13.65
N LYS A 136 -1.88 -8.48 14.08
CA LYS A 136 -2.18 -8.62 15.50
C LYS A 136 -1.17 -9.59 16.09
N GLU A 137 -0.39 -9.14 17.08
CA GLU A 137 0.46 -10.05 17.85
C GLU A 137 -0.45 -11.09 18.51
N GLU A 138 -0.31 -12.36 18.12
CA GLU A 138 -0.90 -13.45 18.89
C GLU A 138 -0.26 -13.37 20.28
N ALA A 139 -1.06 -13.03 21.28
CA ALA A 139 -0.64 -13.12 22.67
C ALA A 139 -0.10 -14.55 22.88
N PRO A 140 1.12 -14.72 23.43
CA PRO A 140 1.66 -16.04 23.65
C PRO A 140 0.68 -16.84 24.50
N GLN A 141 0.08 -17.88 23.91
CA GLN A 141 -0.76 -18.86 24.61
C GLN A 141 0.08 -19.82 25.48
N ASP A 142 1.16 -19.31 26.08
CA ASP A 142 2.02 -20.02 27.04
C ASP A 142 1.82 -19.46 28.45
N ALA A 143 0.58 -19.12 28.81
CA ALA A 143 0.17 -19.21 30.20
C ALA A 143 -0.26 -20.66 30.45
N GLU A 144 0.75 -21.51 30.59
CA GLU A 144 0.69 -22.88 31.12
C GLU A 144 -0.44 -22.98 32.17
N PRO A 145 -1.49 -23.81 31.94
CA PRO A 145 -2.51 -24.02 32.95
C PRO A 145 -1.82 -24.72 34.13
N ALA A 146 -1.56 -23.95 35.19
CA ALA A 146 -1.02 -24.43 36.45
C ALA A 146 -1.76 -25.72 36.83
N ALA A 147 -1.07 -26.85 36.60
CA ALA A 147 -1.62 -28.16 36.84
C ALA A 147 -2.05 -28.24 38.31
N PRO A 148 -3.21 -28.84 38.64
CA PRO A 148 -3.57 -29.08 40.02
C PRO A 148 -2.53 -30.03 40.60
N VAL A 149 -1.68 -29.50 41.48
CA VAL A 149 -0.75 -30.27 42.31
C VAL A 149 -1.58 -31.29 43.07
N ARG A 150 -1.59 -32.52 42.55
CA ARG A 150 -2.15 -33.68 43.23
C ARG A 150 -1.26 -33.96 44.43
N SER A 151 -1.59 -33.35 45.56
CA SER A 151 -1.06 -33.71 46.88
C SER A 151 -1.47 -35.16 47.17
N ARG A 152 -0.56 -36.09 46.88
CA ARG A 152 -0.65 -37.49 47.27
C ARG A 152 0.36 -37.70 48.40
N PRO A 153 -0.04 -37.69 49.68
CA PRO A 153 0.77 -38.31 50.70
C PRO A 153 0.49 -39.82 50.71
N GLU A 154 1.57 -40.54 50.41
CA GLU A 154 1.78 -41.97 50.61
C GLU A 154 1.25 -42.48 51.96
N LYS A 155 0.60 -43.64 51.90
CA LYS A 155 0.40 -44.50 53.06
C LYS A 155 1.75 -45.12 53.45
N ALA A 156 2.36 -44.67 54.54
CA ALA A 156 3.42 -45.42 55.20
C ALA A 156 2.80 -46.36 56.25
N LYS A 157 2.90 -47.65 55.93
CA LYS A 157 2.58 -48.80 56.77
C LYS A 157 3.81 -49.11 57.61
N THR A 158 3.71 -49.12 58.93
CA THR A 158 4.73 -49.77 59.78
C THR A 158 4.05 -50.41 60.99
N ARG A 159 4.71 -51.44 61.48
CA ARG A 159 4.24 -52.72 62.02
C ARG A 159 4.16 -52.72 63.53
#